data_AF-A0A1F3K5A0-F1
#
_entry.id   AF-A0A1F3K5A0-F1
#
_cell.length_a   1.000
_cell.length_b   1.000
_cell.length_c   1.000
_cell.angle_alpha   90.00
_cell.angle_beta   90.00
_cell.angle_gamma   90.00
#
_symmetry.space_group_name_H-M   'P 1'
#
loop_
_entity.id
_entity.type
_entity.pdbx_description
1 polymer ?
#
loop_
_entity_poly.entity_id
_entity_poly.type
_entity_poly.pdbx_seq_one_letter_code
_entity_poly.pdbx_strand_id
1 'polypeptide(L)'
;MIQMLKIVPLIISALFLVMITGCNNDSDTNAEGSIASCEGCHTNYAHLQLVYSPDTTAPAGGCGGEAPHYEPYDRVYMGGTGFEAYKKSGHYALGCVSCHNGTDKTDDKQLAHSGNFISHPSALADEKCATCHQTIVNNFQTSIHNGTGQKRKVTIRSGLNGPEDFDKLPAHQIEGYTNNCATCHGTCGNCHVVRPPIGGGGLANGHNFNKTPDMLNVCVTCHVSRGGHAYLGVASGTKPDVHLTQNGYTCLNCHNGDELHGDGNLVEQRYAYTELPTCDKCHTGIQTVNTYHTVHYGDFNCQVCHSQDYNNCGSCHIHGDGARVPSYLGFKIATNPLPDIKERFDFTLVRRTLAAPDNWAKYGVDEYANFDAFPTYNYTSPHNLLRWTSRTTVEAGQSCSYNCHIRNDNGTLVNKNLYLFQDDLLDWEKTASSGITVDGKLPESWMD
;
A
#
# COMPACT_ATOMS: atom_id res chain seq x y z
N MET A 1 -13.04 4.47 78.93
CA MET A 1 -12.49 3.48 78.00
C MET A 1 -12.42 4.17 76.64
N ILE A 2 -11.20 4.57 76.26
CA ILE A 2 -10.72 5.04 74.95
C ILE A 2 -11.65 6.02 74.18
N GLN A 3 -11.34 7.31 74.23
CA GLN A 3 -11.76 8.25 73.20
C GLN A 3 -10.65 9.27 72.89
N MET A 4 -10.26 9.25 71.61
CA MET A 4 -9.61 10.25 70.76
C MET A 4 -9.04 11.53 71.37
N LEU A 5 -7.82 11.86 70.96
CA LEU A 5 -7.56 13.22 70.47
C LEU A 5 -6.49 13.22 69.37
N LYS A 6 -6.85 13.87 68.26
CA LYS A 6 -6.05 14.11 67.06
C LYS A 6 -4.93 15.10 67.35
N ILE A 7 -3.72 14.82 66.89
CA ILE A 7 -2.64 15.81 66.78
C ILE A 7 -2.22 15.86 65.31
N VAL A 8 -2.45 17.02 64.69
CA VAL A 8 -1.99 17.42 63.37
C VAL A 8 -0.54 17.88 63.48
N PRO A 9 0.41 17.44 62.64
CA PRO A 9 1.66 18.13 62.48
C PRO A 9 1.60 19.08 61.28
N LEU A 10 1.92 20.32 61.61
CA LEU A 10 2.19 21.49 60.79
C LEU A 10 3.23 21.18 59.69
N ILE A 11 2.85 21.26 58.42
CA ILE A 11 3.81 21.22 57.30
C ILE A 11 4.33 22.65 57.10
N ILE A 12 5.62 22.83 57.38
CA ILE A 12 6.38 24.06 57.17
C ILE A 12 6.52 24.28 55.66
N SER A 13 5.88 25.32 55.13
CA SER A 13 6.12 25.82 53.78
C SER A 13 7.48 26.52 53.72
N ALA A 14 8.46 25.87 53.10
CA ALA A 14 9.71 26.51 52.73
C ALA A 14 9.50 27.35 51.45
N LEU A 15 9.44 28.67 51.60
CA LEU A 15 9.61 29.61 50.50
C LEU A 15 11.06 29.51 50.00
N PHE A 16 11.27 28.86 48.86
CA PHE A 16 12.50 29.01 48.09
C PHE A 16 12.32 30.15 47.10
N LEU A 17 12.90 31.30 47.45
CA LEU A 17 13.08 32.44 46.57
C LEU A 17 14.23 32.11 45.60
N VAL A 18 13.91 31.57 44.41
CA VAL A 18 14.88 31.42 43.33
C VAL A 18 14.78 32.67 42.46
N MET A 19 15.85 33.47 42.45
CA MET A 19 16.01 34.60 41.56
C MET A 19 15.86 34.15 40.10
N ILE A 20 14.93 34.78 39.39
CA ILE A 20 14.82 34.66 37.93
C ILE A 20 15.94 35.53 37.34
N THR A 21 17.11 34.94 37.13
CA THR A 21 18.06 35.45 36.13
C THR A 21 17.48 35.10 34.76
N GLY A 22 16.96 36.10 34.06
CA GLY A 22 16.58 35.99 32.67
C GLY A 22 17.81 35.67 31.83
N CYS A 23 17.92 34.43 31.38
CA CYS A 23 18.70 34.12 30.19
C CYS A 23 17.77 34.40 29.01
N ASN A 24 18.00 35.52 28.32
CA ASN A 24 17.73 35.55 26.89
C ASN A 24 18.51 34.38 26.30
N ASN A 25 17.82 33.30 25.96
CA ASN A 25 18.38 32.39 24.96
C ASN A 25 18.27 33.15 23.66
N ASP A 26 19.35 33.88 23.36
CA ASP A 26 19.66 34.34 22.03
C ASP A 26 19.38 33.18 21.08
N SER A 27 18.59 33.51 20.06
CA SER A 27 18.34 32.67 18.92
C SER A 27 19.69 32.16 18.37
N ASP A 28 19.94 30.87 18.51
CA ASP A 28 20.94 30.16 17.70
C ASP A 28 20.47 30.19 16.24
N THR A 29 20.73 31.30 15.55
CA THR A 29 20.57 31.44 14.11
C THR A 29 21.88 31.09 13.41
N ASN A 30 21.79 30.04 12.59
CA ASN A 30 22.54 29.81 11.36
C ASN A 30 24.06 29.61 11.49
N ALA A 31 24.48 28.35 11.38
CA ALA A 31 25.79 28.04 10.83
C ALA A 31 25.83 28.59 9.38
N GLU A 32 26.52 29.72 9.18
CA GLU A 32 26.76 30.33 7.86
C GLU A 32 27.72 29.47 7.03
N GLY A 33 27.24 28.33 6.53
CA GLY A 33 27.79 27.73 5.33
C GLY A 33 27.44 28.59 4.12
N SER A 34 28.31 28.63 3.10
CA SER A 34 28.02 29.31 1.84
C SER A 34 26.74 28.74 1.21
N ILE A 35 25.70 29.56 1.08
CA ILE A 35 24.42 29.21 0.42
C ILE A 35 24.65 28.85 -1.06
N ALA A 36 25.74 29.34 -1.66
CA ALA A 36 26.14 29.03 -3.04
C ALA A 36 26.72 27.60 -3.17
N SER A 37 25.89 26.60 -2.88
CA SER A 37 26.09 25.17 -3.15
C SER A 37 24.77 24.43 -3.01
N CYS A 38 24.64 23.25 -3.63
CA CYS A 38 23.44 22.42 -3.46
C CYS A 38 23.16 22.13 -1.97
N GLU A 39 24.18 21.68 -1.22
CA GLU A 39 24.04 21.41 0.21
C GLU A 39 23.73 22.67 1.01
N GLY A 40 24.46 23.76 0.78
CA GLY A 40 24.26 25.03 1.50
C GLY A 40 22.85 25.59 1.32
N CYS A 41 22.30 25.50 0.12
CA CYS A 41 20.91 25.89 -0.15
C CYS A 41 19.91 24.95 0.56
N HIS A 42 20.08 23.63 0.42
CA HIS A 42 19.13 22.65 0.96
C HIS A 42 19.23 22.43 2.48
N THR A 43 20.30 22.90 3.13
CA THR A 43 20.47 22.89 4.59
C THR A 43 20.15 24.24 5.24
N ASN A 44 19.84 25.28 4.45
CA ASN A 44 19.45 26.60 4.95
C ASN A 44 17.93 26.81 4.80
N TYR A 45 17.20 26.52 5.86
CA TYR A 45 15.74 26.59 5.87
C TYR A 45 15.20 27.99 5.54
N ALA A 46 15.81 29.03 6.11
CA ALA A 46 15.41 30.42 5.87
C ALA A 46 15.59 30.81 4.39
N HIS A 47 16.68 30.38 3.77
CA HIS A 47 16.89 30.61 2.35
C HIS A 47 15.87 29.86 1.48
N LEU A 48 15.57 28.59 1.78
CA LEU A 48 14.54 27.82 1.07
C LEU A 48 13.18 28.52 1.10
N GLN A 49 12.79 29.10 2.25
CA GLN A 49 11.56 29.88 2.37
C GLN A 49 11.54 31.16 1.52
N LEU A 50 12.70 31.71 1.15
CA LEU A 50 12.80 32.88 0.27
C LEU A 50 12.72 32.51 -1.22
N VAL A 51 13.22 31.33 -1.60
CA VAL A 51 13.38 30.93 -3.01
C VAL A 51 12.43 29.80 -3.46
N TYR A 52 11.53 29.33 -2.60
CA TYR A 52 10.58 28.28 -2.97
C TYR A 52 9.65 28.69 -4.12
N SER A 53 9.12 27.69 -4.81
CA SER A 53 8.03 27.89 -5.76
C SER A 53 6.78 27.24 -5.16
N PRO A 54 5.63 27.91 -5.16
CA PRO A 54 4.39 27.30 -4.67
C PRO A 54 3.97 26.14 -5.58
N ASP A 55 3.21 25.20 -5.03
CA ASP A 55 2.60 24.16 -5.86
C ASP A 55 1.62 24.76 -6.86
N THR A 56 1.60 24.18 -8.05
CA THR A 56 0.68 24.57 -9.13
C THR A 56 -0.39 23.50 -9.40
N THR A 57 -0.27 22.34 -8.75
CA THR A 57 -1.16 21.19 -8.90
C THR A 57 -1.72 20.78 -7.55
N ALA A 58 -2.94 20.25 -7.54
CA ALA A 58 -3.52 19.68 -6.33
C ALA A 58 -2.67 18.51 -5.81
N PRO A 59 -2.66 18.26 -4.48
CA PRO A 59 -2.01 17.08 -3.92
C PRO A 59 -2.51 15.79 -4.58
N ALA A 60 -1.64 14.79 -4.68
CA ALA A 60 -2.06 13.48 -5.16
C ALA A 60 -3.17 12.94 -4.26
N GLY A 61 -4.29 12.53 -4.86
CA GLY A 61 -5.41 11.89 -4.17
C GLY A 61 -5.56 10.43 -4.58
N GLY A 62 -6.31 9.65 -3.80
CA GLY A 62 -6.63 8.29 -4.19
C GLY A 62 -7.47 7.53 -3.18
N CYS A 63 -7.46 6.20 -3.28
CA CYS A 63 -8.21 5.29 -2.40
C CYS A 63 -7.84 5.38 -0.91
N GLY A 64 -6.74 6.07 -0.58
CA GLY A 64 -6.28 6.32 0.79
C GLY A 64 -6.67 7.70 1.35
N GLY A 65 -7.33 8.56 0.56
CA GLY A 65 -7.58 9.96 0.90
C GLY A 65 -6.68 10.92 0.13
N GLU A 66 -6.72 12.19 0.51
CA GLU A 66 -5.80 13.22 0.01
C GLU A 66 -4.43 13.09 0.68
N ALA A 67 -3.37 13.30 -0.10
CA ALA A 67 -2.02 13.32 0.44
C ALA A 67 -1.86 14.43 1.50
N PRO A 68 -1.12 14.18 2.60
CA PRO A 68 -0.77 15.23 3.55
C PRO A 68 -0.05 16.40 2.86
N HIS A 69 -0.38 17.63 3.26
CA HIS A 69 0.30 18.82 2.77
C HIS A 69 1.62 19.04 3.49
N TYR A 70 2.67 19.32 2.73
CA TYR A 70 3.97 19.76 3.21
C TYR A 70 4.39 20.95 2.37
N GLU A 71 4.97 21.99 2.98
CA GLU A 71 5.42 23.14 2.21
C GLU A 71 6.54 22.75 1.23
N PRO A 72 6.65 23.38 0.05
CA PRO A 72 7.67 23.03 -0.94
C PRO A 72 9.10 23.06 -0.38
N TYR A 73 9.40 23.99 0.53
CA TYR A 73 10.69 24.07 1.21
C TYR A 73 10.90 22.93 2.22
N ASP A 74 9.86 22.46 2.92
CA ASP A 74 9.94 21.31 3.84
C ASP A 74 10.27 20.01 3.10
N ARG A 75 9.73 19.87 1.89
CA ARG A 75 9.94 18.67 1.06
C ARG A 75 11.38 18.45 0.62
N VAL A 76 12.20 19.50 0.60
CA VAL A 76 13.57 19.43 0.08
C VAL A 76 14.62 19.80 1.12
N TYR A 77 14.20 20.15 2.34
CA TYR A 77 15.12 20.49 3.41
C TYR A 77 15.92 19.28 3.89
N MET A 78 17.22 19.44 3.93
CA MET A 78 18.18 18.47 4.42
C MET A 78 18.60 18.87 5.83
N GLY A 79 18.18 18.09 6.81
CA GLY A 79 18.54 18.33 8.20
C GLY A 79 18.28 17.14 9.11
N GLY A 80 18.57 17.33 10.39
CA GLY A 80 18.36 16.32 11.43
C GLY A 80 19.26 15.10 11.29
N THR A 81 18.91 14.04 12.01
CA THR A 81 19.71 12.81 12.09
C THR A 81 19.84 12.08 10.75
N GLY A 82 18.83 12.20 9.88
CA GLY A 82 18.87 11.66 8.53
C GLY A 82 19.96 12.27 7.67
N PHE A 83 20.08 13.60 7.68
CA PHE A 83 21.16 14.27 6.95
C PHE A 83 22.54 13.94 7.51
N GLU A 84 22.67 13.86 8.84
CA GLU A 84 23.93 13.40 9.48
C GLU A 84 24.30 11.96 9.10
N ALA A 85 23.32 11.09 8.88
CA ALA A 85 23.54 9.73 8.39
C ALA A 85 23.93 9.74 6.90
N TYR A 86 23.27 10.56 6.08
CA TYR A 86 23.61 10.75 4.67
C TYR A 86 25.07 11.17 4.49
N LYS A 87 25.55 12.16 5.25
CA LYS A 87 26.96 12.62 5.21
C LYS A 87 28.00 11.54 5.48
N LYS A 88 27.62 10.48 6.19
CA LYS A 88 28.49 9.32 6.50
C LYS A 88 28.39 8.21 5.46
N SER A 89 27.49 8.34 4.48
CA SER A 89 27.23 7.31 3.47
C SER A 89 28.14 7.45 2.24
N GLY A 90 28.28 6.37 1.47
CA GLY A 90 28.98 6.42 0.18
C GLY A 90 28.30 7.33 -0.86
N HIS A 91 26.98 7.56 -0.74
CA HIS A 91 26.24 8.44 -1.64
C HIS A 91 26.67 9.91 -1.48
N TYR A 92 26.94 10.37 -0.26
CA TYR A 92 27.40 11.74 -0.01
C TYR A 92 28.74 12.04 -0.71
N ALA A 93 29.64 11.06 -0.74
CA ALA A 93 30.95 11.19 -1.39
C ALA A 93 30.87 11.41 -2.91
N LEU A 94 29.73 11.08 -3.54
CA LEU A 94 29.52 11.30 -4.98
C LEU A 94 29.21 12.77 -5.32
N GLY A 95 28.73 13.55 -4.33
CA GLY A 95 28.24 14.90 -4.53
C GLY A 95 26.87 14.96 -5.22
N CYS A 96 26.15 16.07 -5.01
CA CYS A 96 24.74 16.23 -5.43
C CYS A 96 24.56 16.07 -6.94
N VAL A 97 25.41 16.73 -7.73
CA VAL A 97 25.29 16.81 -9.20
C VAL A 97 25.57 15.48 -9.91
N SER A 98 26.23 14.52 -9.26
CA SER A 98 26.47 13.20 -9.85
C SER A 98 25.14 12.47 -10.12
N CYS A 99 24.23 12.52 -9.15
CA CYS A 99 22.90 11.92 -9.26
C CYS A 99 21.88 12.87 -9.88
N HIS A 100 21.88 14.13 -9.44
CA HIS A 100 20.85 15.11 -9.79
C HIS A 100 21.16 15.93 -11.05
N ASN A 101 22.37 15.85 -11.60
CA ASN A 101 22.88 16.79 -12.61
C ASN A 101 22.74 18.26 -12.14
N GLY A 102 22.53 19.20 -13.06
CA GLY A 102 22.40 20.62 -12.75
C GLY A 102 23.73 21.31 -12.46
N THR A 103 23.66 22.46 -11.80
CA THR A 103 24.83 23.32 -11.54
C THR A 103 25.03 23.51 -10.04
N ASP A 104 26.17 23.07 -9.51
CA ASP A 104 26.58 23.38 -8.13
C ASP A 104 27.33 24.73 -8.07
N LYS A 105 27.65 25.19 -6.85
CA LYS A 105 28.39 26.43 -6.57
C LYS A 105 27.66 27.71 -6.98
N THR A 106 26.34 27.69 -6.89
CA THR A 106 25.45 28.83 -7.15
C THR A 106 24.33 28.85 -6.11
N ASP A 107 23.87 30.05 -5.75
CA ASP A 107 22.67 30.28 -4.93
C ASP A 107 21.43 30.62 -5.78
N ASP A 108 21.61 30.88 -7.08
CA ASP A 108 20.51 31.01 -8.02
C ASP A 108 19.84 29.65 -8.28
N LYS A 109 18.60 29.50 -7.79
CA LYS A 109 17.76 28.32 -7.96
C LYS A 109 17.52 27.94 -9.42
N GLN A 110 17.30 28.92 -10.30
CA GLN A 110 17.03 28.64 -11.72
C GLN A 110 18.29 28.11 -12.39
N LEU A 111 19.45 28.70 -12.09
CA LEU A 111 20.73 28.22 -12.59
C LEU A 111 21.05 26.81 -12.04
N ALA A 112 20.88 26.59 -10.74
CA ALA A 112 21.14 25.30 -10.10
C ALA A 112 20.33 24.15 -10.71
N HIS A 113 19.05 24.41 -11.01
CA HIS A 113 18.09 23.44 -11.56
C HIS A 113 17.92 23.55 -13.09
N SER A 114 18.87 24.15 -13.81
CA SER A 114 18.82 24.30 -15.26
C SER A 114 19.35 23.08 -16.02
N GLY A 115 19.20 23.08 -17.34
CA GLY A 115 19.80 22.08 -18.24
C GLY A 115 19.17 20.70 -18.08
N ASN A 116 19.99 19.72 -17.71
CA ASN A 116 19.59 18.32 -17.56
C ASN A 116 19.34 17.92 -16.10
N PHE A 117 19.03 18.86 -15.22
CA PHE A 117 18.68 18.60 -13.81
C PHE A 117 17.56 17.56 -13.69
N ILE A 118 17.69 16.65 -12.71
CA ILE A 118 16.73 15.59 -12.41
C ILE A 118 16.35 15.67 -10.93
N SER A 119 15.08 15.91 -10.62
CA SER A 119 14.58 15.96 -9.24
C SER A 119 14.48 14.57 -8.59
N HIS A 120 14.24 13.52 -9.37
CA HIS A 120 14.10 12.15 -8.91
C HIS A 120 15.06 11.20 -9.66
N PRO A 121 16.35 11.15 -9.29
CA PRO A 121 17.35 10.31 -9.96
C PRO A 121 16.97 8.82 -10.02
N SER A 122 16.20 8.34 -9.04
CA SER A 122 15.71 6.95 -8.99
C SER A 122 14.76 6.56 -10.12
N ALA A 123 14.16 7.52 -10.83
CA ALA A 123 13.39 7.24 -12.04
C ALA A 123 14.29 6.83 -13.22
N LEU A 124 15.59 7.16 -13.15
CA LEU A 124 16.62 6.78 -14.11
C LEU A 124 17.64 5.86 -13.42
N ALA A 125 17.16 4.82 -12.72
CA ALA A 125 18.00 3.93 -11.92
C ALA A 125 19.12 3.24 -12.74
N ASP A 126 18.85 2.94 -14.01
CA ASP A 126 19.83 2.40 -14.95
C ASP A 126 21.04 3.33 -15.14
N GLU A 127 20.80 4.64 -15.18
CA GLU A 127 21.85 5.64 -15.36
C GLU A 127 22.51 6.05 -14.04
N LYS A 128 21.71 6.15 -12.98
CA LYS A 128 22.11 6.81 -11.72
C LYS A 128 22.50 5.85 -10.62
N CYS A 129 22.08 4.59 -10.70
CA CYS A 129 22.28 3.61 -9.62
C CYS A 129 23.04 2.38 -10.09
N ALA A 130 22.91 1.98 -11.36
CA ALA A 130 23.38 0.69 -11.87
C ALA A 130 24.89 0.48 -11.73
N THR A 131 25.70 1.53 -11.83
CA THR A 131 27.16 1.42 -11.66
C THR A 131 27.57 0.79 -10.32
N CYS A 132 26.79 1.02 -9.26
CA CYS A 132 27.04 0.44 -7.93
C CYS A 132 26.02 -0.65 -7.54
N HIS A 133 24.82 -0.63 -8.12
CA HIS A 133 23.69 -1.48 -7.74
C HIS A 133 23.11 -2.28 -8.93
N GLN A 134 23.94 -2.64 -9.91
CA GLN A 134 23.53 -3.23 -11.20
C GLN A 134 22.50 -4.36 -11.05
N THR A 135 22.75 -5.33 -10.17
CA THR A 135 21.86 -6.48 -10.00
C THR A 135 20.46 -6.06 -9.54
N ILE A 136 20.38 -5.21 -8.52
CA ILE A 136 19.08 -4.75 -7.99
C ILE A 136 18.35 -3.92 -9.04
N VAL A 137 19.07 -3.06 -9.77
CA VAL A 137 18.49 -2.24 -10.84
C VAL A 137 17.89 -3.12 -11.93
N ASN A 138 18.65 -4.09 -12.44
CA ASN A 138 18.17 -5.00 -13.48
C ASN A 138 16.95 -5.81 -13.02
N ASN A 139 16.98 -6.31 -11.79
CA ASN A 139 15.87 -7.06 -11.23
C ASN A 139 14.63 -6.20 -11.04
N PHE A 140 14.81 -4.95 -10.60
CA PHE A 140 13.69 -4.04 -10.33
C PHE A 140 12.88 -3.74 -11.58
N GLN A 141 13.50 -3.72 -12.76
CA GLN A 141 12.78 -3.54 -14.03
C GLN A 141 11.63 -4.53 -14.21
N THR A 142 11.73 -5.75 -13.68
CA THR A 142 10.67 -6.76 -13.76
C THR A 142 9.77 -6.82 -12.52
N SER A 143 10.10 -6.04 -11.47
CA SER A 143 9.29 -5.98 -10.25
C SER A 143 7.88 -5.45 -10.52
N ILE A 144 6.90 -6.07 -9.87
CA ILE A 144 5.51 -5.60 -9.89
C ILE A 144 5.32 -4.22 -9.25
N HIS A 145 6.30 -3.73 -8.46
CA HIS A 145 6.27 -2.38 -7.87
C HIS A 145 6.46 -1.27 -8.92
N ASN A 146 6.94 -1.59 -10.13
CA ASN A 146 6.91 -0.69 -11.29
C ASN A 146 5.53 -0.59 -11.95
N GLY A 147 4.53 -1.32 -11.45
CA GLY A 147 3.15 -1.17 -11.89
C GLY A 147 2.67 -2.10 -12.99
N THR A 148 3.51 -3.03 -13.42
CA THR A 148 3.27 -3.96 -14.53
C THR A 148 1.89 -4.61 -14.46
N GLY A 149 1.49 -5.13 -13.28
CA GLY A 149 0.21 -5.82 -13.12
C GLY A 149 -1.02 -4.92 -13.32
N GLN A 150 -0.93 -3.63 -12.97
CA GLN A 150 -2.04 -2.69 -13.20
C GLN A 150 -2.07 -2.22 -14.66
N LYS A 151 -0.91 -1.90 -15.24
CA LYS A 151 -0.76 -1.57 -16.66
C LYS A 151 -1.37 -2.68 -17.54
N ARG A 152 -1.04 -3.95 -17.26
CA ARG A 152 -1.61 -5.13 -17.94
C ARG A 152 -3.13 -5.12 -17.96
N LYS A 153 -3.78 -4.79 -16.83
CA LYS A 153 -5.24 -4.78 -16.76
C LYS A 153 -5.85 -3.65 -17.58
N VAL A 154 -5.22 -2.48 -17.57
CA VAL A 154 -5.67 -1.32 -18.36
C VAL A 154 -5.51 -1.60 -19.85
N THR A 155 -4.36 -2.12 -20.28
CA THR A 155 -4.08 -2.37 -21.69
C THR A 155 -4.97 -3.45 -22.27
N ILE A 156 -5.09 -4.60 -21.60
CA ILE A 156 -5.92 -5.70 -22.09
C ILE A 156 -7.41 -5.32 -22.13
N ARG A 157 -7.91 -4.60 -21.12
CA ARG A 157 -9.29 -4.07 -21.17
C ARG A 157 -9.49 -3.02 -22.27
N SER A 158 -8.41 -2.36 -22.71
CA SER A 158 -8.43 -1.43 -23.84
C SER A 158 -8.21 -2.13 -25.19
N GLY A 159 -8.17 -3.47 -25.24
CA GLY A 159 -8.03 -4.25 -26.47
C GLY A 159 -6.59 -4.51 -26.92
N LEU A 160 -5.61 -4.30 -26.03
CA LEU A 160 -4.18 -4.57 -26.27
C LEU A 160 -3.74 -5.89 -25.60
N ASN A 161 -2.47 -6.28 -25.72
CA ASN A 161 -2.05 -7.64 -25.34
C ASN A 161 -1.41 -7.76 -23.95
N GLY A 162 -0.79 -6.70 -23.45
CA GLY A 162 0.02 -6.79 -22.23
C GLY A 162 0.51 -5.45 -21.71
N PRO A 163 1.26 -5.43 -20.60
CA PRO A 163 1.82 -4.21 -20.01
C PRO A 163 2.83 -3.50 -20.92
N GLU A 164 3.50 -4.22 -21.82
CA GLU A 164 4.43 -3.70 -22.84
C GLU A 164 3.73 -2.84 -23.90
N ASP A 165 2.42 -3.04 -24.09
CA ASP A 165 1.60 -2.25 -25.00
C ASP A 165 1.08 -0.96 -24.34
N PHE A 166 1.49 -0.64 -23.11
CA PHE A 166 0.96 0.51 -22.37
C PHE A 166 1.15 1.84 -23.11
N ASP A 167 2.29 2.02 -23.78
CA ASP A 167 2.59 3.24 -24.55
C ASP A 167 1.80 3.34 -25.88
N LYS A 168 1.06 2.29 -26.25
CA LYS A 168 0.13 2.30 -27.39
C LYS A 168 -1.26 2.84 -27.02
N LEU A 169 -1.53 3.05 -25.73
CA LEU A 169 -2.77 3.68 -25.29
C LEU A 169 -2.83 5.14 -25.76
N PRO A 170 -4.02 5.71 -25.97
CA PRO A 170 -4.17 7.13 -26.23
C PRO A 170 -3.49 7.99 -25.15
N ALA A 171 -2.81 9.08 -25.58
CA ALA A 171 -2.03 9.92 -24.67
C ALA A 171 -2.84 10.47 -23.48
N HIS A 172 -4.10 10.84 -23.70
CA HIS A 172 -5.02 11.28 -22.64
C HIS A 172 -5.32 10.18 -21.61
N GLN A 173 -5.36 8.91 -22.03
CA GLN A 173 -5.58 7.78 -21.13
C GLN A 173 -4.32 7.50 -20.29
N ILE A 174 -3.14 7.62 -20.90
CA ILE A 174 -1.84 7.53 -20.21
C ILE A 174 -1.70 8.66 -19.18
N GLU A 175 -2.10 9.88 -19.54
CA GLU A 175 -2.14 11.02 -18.62
C GLU A 175 -3.06 10.73 -17.43
N GLY A 176 -4.30 10.28 -17.70
CA GLY A 176 -5.24 9.91 -16.64
C GLY A 176 -4.72 8.80 -15.74
N TYR A 177 -4.08 7.78 -16.32
CA TYR A 177 -3.44 6.72 -15.56
C TYR A 177 -2.34 7.25 -14.65
N THR A 178 -1.49 8.12 -15.19
CA THR A 178 -0.36 8.70 -14.46
C THR A 178 -0.85 9.52 -13.26
N ASN A 179 -1.88 10.33 -13.47
CA ASN A 179 -2.42 11.23 -12.44
C ASN A 179 -3.21 10.51 -11.34
N ASN A 180 -3.82 9.35 -11.62
CA ASN A 180 -4.76 8.71 -10.69
C ASN A 180 -4.33 7.34 -10.18
N CYS A 181 -3.44 6.65 -10.91
CA CYS A 181 -3.08 5.25 -10.63
C CYS A 181 -1.58 5.10 -10.36
N ALA A 182 -0.73 5.73 -11.17
CA ALA A 182 0.73 5.59 -11.06
C ALA A 182 1.32 6.31 -9.84
N THR A 183 0.54 7.06 -9.08
CA THR A 183 0.98 7.76 -7.86
C THR A 183 1.44 6.83 -6.73
N CYS A 184 1.09 5.54 -6.81
CA CYS A 184 1.53 4.49 -5.89
C CYS A 184 2.68 3.62 -6.45
N HIS A 185 3.06 3.79 -7.71
CA HIS A 185 4.11 2.99 -8.33
C HIS A 185 5.48 3.51 -7.92
N GLY A 186 6.36 2.60 -7.52
CA GLY A 186 7.59 2.94 -6.82
C GLY A 186 8.80 2.96 -7.74
N THR A 187 9.74 3.85 -7.41
CA THR A 187 11.15 3.80 -7.80
C THR A 187 12.00 3.54 -6.55
N CYS A 188 13.31 3.30 -6.69
CA CYS A 188 14.20 3.12 -5.54
C CYS A 188 14.08 4.26 -4.52
N GLY A 189 13.91 5.50 -5.00
CA GLY A 189 13.77 6.69 -4.17
C GLY A 189 12.48 6.70 -3.35
N ASN A 190 11.36 6.22 -3.92
CA ASN A 190 10.06 6.22 -3.23
C ASN A 190 10.03 5.28 -2.02
N CYS A 191 10.92 4.29 -1.97
CA CYS A 191 11.06 3.40 -0.82
C CYS A 191 12.16 3.86 0.14
N HIS A 192 13.28 4.36 -0.39
CA HIS A 192 14.51 4.53 0.39
C HIS A 192 14.83 5.98 0.76
N VAL A 193 14.31 6.99 0.05
CA VAL A 193 14.77 8.39 0.19
C VAL A 193 13.63 9.38 0.39
N VAL A 194 12.58 9.28 -0.42
CA VAL A 194 11.45 10.22 -0.45
C VAL A 194 10.16 9.55 -0.03
N ARG A 195 9.25 10.35 0.54
CA ARG A 195 7.84 9.98 0.67
C ARG A 195 7.24 9.86 -0.74
N PRO A 196 6.45 8.81 -1.02
CA PRO A 196 5.68 8.73 -2.26
C PRO A 196 4.78 9.96 -2.46
N PRO A 197 4.38 10.31 -3.69
CA PRO A 197 3.49 11.44 -3.96
C PRO A 197 2.18 11.39 -3.15
N ILE A 198 1.59 10.19 -3.02
CA ILE A 198 0.38 9.97 -2.21
C ILE A 198 0.60 10.19 -0.69
N GLY A 199 1.85 10.23 -0.25
CA GLY A 199 2.26 10.60 1.12
C GLY A 199 2.73 12.05 1.26
N GLY A 200 2.42 12.91 0.29
CA GLY A 200 2.77 14.34 0.31
C GLY A 200 4.14 14.67 -0.27
N GLY A 201 4.90 13.68 -0.75
CA GLY A 201 6.19 13.89 -1.40
C GLY A 201 7.30 14.45 -0.50
N GLY A 202 8.48 14.65 -1.09
CA GLY A 202 9.65 15.19 -0.38
C GLY A 202 10.45 14.16 0.41
N LEU A 203 11.56 14.60 1.01
CA LEU A 203 12.51 13.75 1.72
C LEU A 203 11.86 13.10 2.95
N ALA A 204 12.00 11.79 3.09
CA ALA A 204 11.44 11.05 4.22
C ALA A 204 12.27 11.25 5.51
N ASN A 205 13.58 11.44 5.37
CA ASN A 205 14.50 11.56 6.50
C ASN A 205 15.79 12.31 6.10
N GLY A 206 15.70 13.62 5.81
CA GLY A 206 16.87 14.47 5.56
C GLY A 206 17.82 13.98 4.45
N HIS A 207 17.27 13.40 3.37
CA HIS A 207 18.01 12.79 2.25
C HIS A 207 18.83 11.53 2.59
N ASN A 208 18.54 10.87 3.73
CA ASN A 208 19.13 9.57 4.01
C ASN A 208 18.61 8.48 3.05
N PHE A 209 19.51 7.59 2.63
CA PHE A 209 19.19 6.37 1.90
C PHE A 209 18.87 5.26 2.92
N ASN A 210 17.60 5.17 3.31
CA ASN A 210 17.13 4.23 4.32
C ASN A 210 17.12 2.82 3.76
N LYS A 211 18.09 1.99 4.13
CA LYS A 211 18.20 0.59 3.68
C LYS A 211 16.91 -0.20 3.90
N THR A 212 16.29 -0.02 5.05
CA THR A 212 15.01 -0.65 5.40
C THR A 212 13.94 0.44 5.42
N PRO A 213 12.97 0.41 4.49
CA PRO A 213 11.85 1.35 4.48
C PRO A 213 10.98 1.23 5.74
N ASP A 214 10.44 2.35 6.19
CA ASP A 214 9.49 2.35 7.31
C ASP A 214 8.13 1.80 6.89
N MET A 215 7.58 0.89 7.70
CA MET A 215 6.32 0.22 7.37
C MET A 215 5.16 1.21 7.23
N LEU A 216 5.03 2.15 8.16
CA LEU A 216 3.86 3.03 8.24
C LEU A 216 3.99 4.22 7.28
N ASN A 217 5.17 4.84 7.23
CA ASN A 217 5.40 6.06 6.50
C ASN A 217 5.75 5.82 5.02
N VAL A 218 6.19 4.60 4.67
CA VAL A 218 6.54 4.25 3.28
C VAL A 218 5.58 3.20 2.71
N CYS A 219 5.53 2.00 3.29
CA CYS A 219 4.78 0.90 2.69
C CYS A 219 3.27 1.15 2.73
N VAL A 220 2.75 1.51 3.92
CA VAL A 220 1.32 1.75 4.14
C VAL A 220 0.82 2.96 3.35
N THR A 221 1.66 3.95 3.08
CA THR A 221 1.33 5.13 2.25
C THR A 221 0.78 4.77 0.86
N CYS A 222 1.30 3.72 0.22
CA CYS A 222 0.75 3.22 -1.05
C CYS A 222 -0.26 2.07 -0.83
N HIS A 223 -0.03 1.25 0.20
CA HIS A 223 -0.85 0.06 0.50
C HIS A 223 -2.02 0.34 1.47
N VAL A 224 -2.44 1.61 1.60
CA VAL A 224 -3.31 2.14 2.67
C VAL A 224 -4.52 1.25 2.91
N SER A 225 -5.48 1.21 1.98
CA SER A 225 -6.81 0.66 2.27
C SER A 225 -6.87 -0.87 2.27
N ARG A 226 -6.07 -1.53 1.42
CA ARG A 226 -6.17 -2.99 1.20
C ARG A 226 -5.14 -3.80 2.00
N GLY A 227 -3.98 -3.21 2.27
CA GLY A 227 -2.90 -3.82 3.05
C GLY A 227 -2.88 -3.23 4.46
N GLY A 228 -2.49 -1.95 4.57
CA GLY A 228 -2.26 -1.28 5.86
C GLY A 228 -3.48 -1.27 6.78
N HIS A 229 -4.62 -0.78 6.31
CA HIS A 229 -5.85 -0.70 7.10
C HIS A 229 -6.35 -2.08 7.55
N ALA A 230 -6.20 -3.09 6.69
CA ALA A 230 -6.54 -4.47 7.01
C ALA A 230 -5.59 -5.03 8.09
N TYR A 231 -4.29 -4.80 7.92
CA TYR A 231 -3.24 -5.34 8.79
C TYR A 231 -3.26 -4.71 10.18
N LEU A 232 -3.45 -3.39 10.21
CA LEU A 232 -3.52 -2.59 11.42
C LEU A 232 -4.92 -2.61 12.08
N GLY A 233 -5.95 -3.13 11.39
CA GLY A 233 -7.32 -3.21 11.92
C GLY A 233 -7.96 -1.86 12.22
N VAL A 234 -7.73 -0.85 11.37
CA VAL A 234 -8.17 0.54 11.65
C VAL A 234 -9.64 0.81 11.30
N ALA A 235 -10.26 -0.04 10.48
CA ALA A 235 -11.66 0.13 10.11
C ALA A 235 -12.58 -0.26 11.27
N SER A 236 -13.67 0.48 11.46
CA SER A 236 -14.67 0.17 12.48
C SER A 236 -15.15 -1.28 12.37
N GLY A 237 -15.21 -1.99 13.48
CA GLY A 237 -15.61 -3.41 13.52
C GLY A 237 -14.53 -4.40 13.10
N THR A 238 -13.32 -3.95 12.72
CA THR A 238 -12.21 -4.84 12.37
C THR A 238 -11.21 -5.01 13.52
N LYS A 239 -10.49 -6.14 13.52
CA LYS A 239 -9.37 -6.42 14.42
C LYS A 239 -8.05 -6.43 13.65
N PRO A 240 -6.93 -6.02 14.26
CA PRO A 240 -5.62 -6.12 13.61
C PRO A 240 -5.22 -7.58 13.36
N ASP A 241 -4.31 -7.79 12.41
CA ASP A 241 -3.82 -9.11 12.04
C ASP A 241 -3.12 -9.82 13.23
N VAL A 242 -3.31 -11.13 13.31
CA VAL A 242 -2.74 -11.97 14.37
C VAL A 242 -1.20 -11.97 14.32
N HIS A 243 -0.59 -11.89 13.14
CA HIS A 243 0.87 -11.85 13.01
C HIS A 243 1.44 -10.53 13.54
N LEU A 244 0.71 -9.42 13.36
CA LEU A 244 1.06 -8.15 13.96
C LEU A 244 0.94 -8.24 15.48
N THR A 245 -0.23 -8.65 15.98
CA THR A 245 -0.55 -8.53 17.42
C THR A 245 0.14 -9.56 18.31
N GLN A 246 0.42 -10.76 17.79
CA GLN A 246 1.04 -11.83 18.58
C GLN A 246 2.56 -11.89 18.40
N ASN A 247 3.07 -11.50 17.22
CA ASN A 247 4.50 -11.65 16.90
C ASN A 247 5.21 -10.32 16.61
N GLY A 248 4.50 -9.19 16.60
CA GLY A 248 5.07 -7.89 16.28
C GLY A 248 5.61 -7.80 14.84
N TYR A 249 5.05 -8.60 13.93
CA TYR A 249 5.53 -8.61 12.54
C TYR A 249 5.26 -7.27 11.86
N THR A 250 6.20 -6.91 11.00
CA THR A 250 6.10 -5.85 10.00
C THR A 250 5.92 -6.47 8.62
N CYS A 251 5.65 -5.66 7.59
CA CYS A 251 5.56 -6.14 6.21
C CYS A 251 6.76 -7.00 5.81
N LEU A 252 7.98 -6.59 6.21
CA LEU A 252 9.22 -7.25 5.80
C LEU A 252 9.49 -8.59 6.49
N ASN A 253 8.70 -8.96 7.51
CA ASN A 253 8.76 -10.29 8.10
C ASN A 253 8.15 -11.36 7.18
N CYS A 254 7.27 -10.97 6.25
CA CYS A 254 6.70 -11.85 5.24
C CYS A 254 7.21 -11.50 3.83
N HIS A 255 7.37 -10.21 3.52
CA HIS A 255 7.79 -9.73 2.21
C HIS A 255 9.29 -9.40 2.19
N ASN A 256 10.09 -10.24 1.55
CA ASN A 256 11.55 -10.08 1.56
C ASN A 256 12.05 -9.11 0.46
N GLY A 257 13.32 -8.72 0.53
CA GLY A 257 13.89 -7.78 -0.44
C GLY A 257 13.89 -8.31 -1.88
N ASP A 258 14.14 -9.61 -2.08
CA ASP A 258 14.14 -10.24 -3.40
C ASP A 258 12.73 -10.24 -4.02
N GLU A 259 11.69 -10.39 -3.18
CA GLU A 259 10.32 -10.28 -3.63
C GLU A 259 10.01 -8.85 -4.10
N LEU A 260 10.38 -7.85 -3.29
CA LEU A 260 10.08 -6.45 -3.56
C LEU A 260 10.88 -5.91 -4.75
N HIS A 261 12.16 -6.29 -4.85
CA HIS A 261 13.06 -5.87 -5.92
C HIS A 261 12.88 -6.67 -7.20
N GLY A 262 12.20 -7.82 -7.19
CA GLY A 262 12.16 -8.71 -8.34
C GLY A 262 13.39 -9.61 -8.44
N ASP A 263 13.31 -10.60 -9.31
CA ASP A 263 14.35 -11.59 -9.59
C ASP A 263 14.87 -11.52 -11.03
N GLY A 264 14.45 -10.51 -11.79
CA GLY A 264 14.77 -10.36 -13.22
C GLY A 264 13.82 -11.13 -14.14
N ASN A 265 12.86 -11.90 -13.62
CA ASN A 265 11.84 -12.55 -14.40
C ASN A 265 10.56 -11.71 -14.41
N LEU A 266 10.07 -11.37 -15.59
CA LEU A 266 8.81 -10.67 -15.72
C LEU A 266 7.66 -11.66 -15.52
N VAL A 267 6.72 -11.29 -14.65
CA VAL A 267 5.47 -12.04 -14.45
C VAL A 267 4.27 -11.21 -14.87
N GLU A 268 3.25 -11.88 -15.40
CA GLU A 268 2.05 -11.21 -15.87
C GLU A 268 1.26 -10.51 -14.75
N GLN A 269 1.25 -11.11 -13.56
CA GLN A 269 0.47 -10.61 -12.42
C GLN A 269 1.08 -11.11 -11.10
N ARG A 270 0.81 -10.38 -10.01
CA ARG A 270 1.46 -10.60 -8.71
C ARG A 270 1.46 -12.05 -8.22
N TYR A 271 0.35 -12.79 -8.39
CA TYR A 271 0.20 -14.14 -7.88
C TYR A 271 0.97 -15.21 -8.68
N ALA A 272 1.47 -14.85 -9.88
CA ALA A 272 2.36 -15.68 -10.68
C ALA A 272 3.83 -15.56 -10.22
N TYR A 273 4.14 -14.63 -9.33
CA TYR A 273 5.47 -14.47 -8.79
C TYR A 273 5.76 -15.53 -7.72
N THR A 274 6.82 -16.31 -7.93
CA THR A 274 7.15 -17.49 -7.11
C THR A 274 7.66 -17.11 -5.72
N GLU A 275 8.27 -15.93 -5.59
CA GLU A 275 8.84 -15.48 -4.33
C GLU A 275 7.82 -14.91 -3.33
N LEU A 276 6.55 -14.76 -3.74
CA LEU A 276 5.50 -14.30 -2.83
C LEU A 276 5.47 -15.09 -1.52
N PRO A 277 5.10 -14.45 -0.40
CA PRO A 277 4.88 -15.15 0.86
C PRO A 277 3.72 -16.13 0.71
N THR A 278 3.90 -17.29 1.33
CA THR A 278 2.85 -18.31 1.46
C THR A 278 2.71 -18.70 2.92
N CYS A 279 1.50 -19.07 3.33
CA CYS A 279 1.25 -19.54 4.69
C CYS A 279 2.11 -20.78 5.01
N ASP A 280 2.31 -21.66 4.03
CA ASP A 280 3.04 -22.92 4.19
C ASP A 280 4.55 -22.74 4.43
N LYS A 281 5.14 -21.57 4.09
CA LYS A 281 6.53 -21.24 4.45
C LYS A 281 6.75 -21.16 5.97
N CYS A 282 5.70 -20.87 6.76
CA CYS A 282 5.77 -20.78 8.22
C CYS A 282 4.89 -21.82 8.94
N HIS A 283 3.77 -22.23 8.32
CA HIS A 283 2.80 -23.17 8.88
C HIS A 283 2.92 -24.54 8.24
N THR A 284 3.93 -25.30 8.64
CA THR A 284 4.18 -26.65 8.11
C THR A 284 3.42 -27.73 8.88
N GLY A 285 3.03 -28.81 8.22
CA GLY A 285 2.43 -29.98 8.88
C GLY A 285 1.03 -29.74 9.45
N ILE A 286 0.30 -28.74 8.94
CA ILE A 286 -1.01 -28.35 9.46
C ILE A 286 -2.17 -29.10 8.82
N GLN A 287 -1.94 -29.96 7.83
CA GLN A 287 -2.98 -30.55 6.97
C GLN A 287 -4.04 -31.34 7.76
N THR A 288 -3.66 -31.95 8.88
CA THR A 288 -4.52 -32.86 9.64
C THR A 288 -4.67 -32.47 11.12
N VAL A 289 -4.24 -31.27 11.50
CA VAL A 289 -4.19 -30.84 12.91
C VAL A 289 -5.57 -30.56 13.50
N ASN A 290 -6.59 -30.37 12.67
CA ASN A 290 -7.99 -30.22 13.06
C ASN A 290 -8.91 -30.59 11.90
N THR A 291 -10.20 -30.74 12.19
CA THR A 291 -11.22 -31.13 11.20
C THR A 291 -11.30 -30.18 10.00
N TYR A 292 -11.21 -28.86 10.19
CA TYR A 292 -11.26 -27.90 9.08
C TYR A 292 -10.11 -28.12 8.10
N HIS A 293 -8.89 -28.30 8.59
CA HIS A 293 -7.74 -28.56 7.72
C HIS A 293 -7.85 -29.93 7.04
N THR A 294 -8.23 -30.98 7.79
CA THR A 294 -8.37 -32.32 7.22
C THR A 294 -9.35 -32.34 6.04
N VAL A 295 -10.41 -31.53 6.10
CA VAL A 295 -11.43 -31.48 5.06
C VAL A 295 -11.08 -30.51 3.94
N HIS A 296 -10.58 -29.30 4.25
CA HIS A 296 -10.51 -28.19 3.28
C HIS A 296 -9.13 -27.65 2.94
N TYR A 297 -8.05 -28.26 3.45
CA TYR A 297 -6.69 -27.76 3.19
C TYR A 297 -6.35 -27.67 1.69
N GLY A 298 -6.98 -28.50 0.86
CA GLY A 298 -6.82 -28.55 -0.58
C GLY A 298 -7.99 -27.97 -1.39
N ASP A 299 -8.94 -27.27 -0.76
CA ASP A 299 -10.13 -26.76 -1.48
C ASP A 299 -10.23 -25.24 -1.35
N PHE A 300 -9.93 -24.71 -0.16
CA PHE A 300 -10.04 -23.28 0.15
C PHE A 300 -8.67 -22.62 0.29
N ASN A 301 -8.52 -21.42 -0.27
CA ASN A 301 -7.37 -20.60 0.14
C ASN A 301 -7.47 -20.28 1.64
N CYS A 302 -6.33 -20.27 2.36
CA CYS A 302 -6.29 -20.18 3.82
C CYS A 302 -7.10 -18.99 4.38
N GLN A 303 -7.18 -17.91 3.61
CA GLN A 303 -7.92 -16.71 3.96
C GLN A 303 -9.44 -16.93 4.06
N VAL A 304 -10.04 -17.93 3.41
CA VAL A 304 -11.47 -18.28 3.60
C VAL A 304 -11.79 -18.53 5.07
N CYS A 305 -10.91 -19.24 5.79
CA CYS A 305 -11.10 -19.56 7.20
C CYS A 305 -10.56 -18.46 8.12
N HIS A 306 -9.43 -17.84 7.74
CA HIS A 306 -8.66 -16.96 8.60
C HIS A 306 -8.93 -15.47 8.42
N SER A 307 -9.61 -15.05 7.36
CA SER A 307 -9.99 -13.65 7.16
C SER A 307 -11.31 -13.33 7.86
N GLN A 308 -11.39 -12.14 8.45
CA GLN A 308 -12.65 -11.50 8.85
C GLN A 308 -13.22 -10.68 7.69
N ASP A 309 -14.41 -10.09 7.84
CA ASP A 309 -14.94 -9.16 6.85
C ASP A 309 -13.94 -8.04 6.56
N TYR A 310 -13.75 -7.72 5.28
CA TYR A 310 -12.69 -6.81 4.85
C TYR A 310 -13.24 -5.70 3.97
N ASN A 311 -12.47 -4.62 3.90
CA ASN A 311 -12.85 -3.47 3.12
C ASN A 311 -13.03 -3.83 1.64
N ASN A 312 -14.14 -3.46 1.03
CA ASN A 312 -14.47 -3.59 -0.38
C ASN A 312 -14.93 -2.24 -0.89
N CYS A 313 -14.69 -2.01 -2.18
CA CYS A 313 -15.14 -0.85 -2.94
C CYS A 313 -15.03 -1.23 -4.41
N GLY A 314 -15.58 -0.43 -5.31
CA GLY A 314 -15.45 -0.71 -6.73
C GLY A 314 -15.95 0.40 -7.63
N SER A 315 -15.81 0.17 -8.94
CA SER A 315 -16.24 1.11 -9.96
C SER A 315 -15.68 2.52 -9.72
N CYS A 316 -14.36 2.64 -9.63
CA CYS A 316 -13.71 3.95 -9.50
C CYS A 316 -13.68 4.64 -10.84
N HIS A 317 -14.40 5.75 -10.94
CA HIS A 317 -14.25 6.64 -12.07
C HIS A 317 -13.04 7.54 -11.85
N ILE A 318 -12.28 7.78 -12.90
CA ILE A 318 -11.03 8.52 -12.88
C ILE A 318 -11.38 10.02 -13.04
N HIS A 319 -10.72 10.92 -12.30
CA HIS A 319 -11.03 12.37 -12.15
C HIS A 319 -11.90 12.76 -10.93
N GLY A 320 -11.64 12.18 -9.76
CA GLY A 320 -12.13 12.73 -8.47
C GLY A 320 -13.53 12.34 -8.01
N ASP A 321 -14.35 11.69 -8.86
CA ASP A 321 -15.67 11.16 -8.47
C ASP A 321 -15.58 10.00 -7.45
N GLY A 322 -14.37 9.48 -7.23
CA GLY A 322 -14.11 8.40 -6.29
C GLY A 322 -14.70 7.07 -6.74
N ALA A 323 -14.94 6.17 -5.78
CA ALA A 323 -15.58 4.88 -6.03
C ALA A 323 -17.11 5.06 -6.06
N ARG A 324 -17.76 4.72 -7.18
CA ARG A 324 -19.23 4.72 -7.26
C ARG A 324 -19.87 3.67 -6.36
N VAL A 325 -19.16 2.58 -6.11
CA VAL A 325 -19.48 1.65 -5.03
C VAL A 325 -18.67 2.10 -3.81
N PRO A 326 -19.32 2.73 -2.80
CA PRO A 326 -18.62 3.25 -1.63
C PRO A 326 -17.90 2.14 -0.86
N SER A 327 -17.02 2.53 0.06
CA SER A 327 -16.34 1.57 0.94
C SER A 327 -17.32 0.84 1.86
N TYR A 328 -17.20 -0.48 1.97
CA TYR A 328 -17.98 -1.30 2.91
C TYR A 328 -17.18 -2.52 3.37
N LEU A 329 -17.52 -3.10 4.52
CA LEU A 329 -16.99 -4.41 4.91
C LEU A 329 -17.78 -5.51 4.22
N GLY A 330 -17.08 -6.40 3.54
CA GLY A 330 -17.67 -7.49 2.78
C GLY A 330 -16.79 -8.73 2.79
N PHE A 331 -17.40 -9.86 2.43
CA PHE A 331 -16.76 -11.16 2.40
C PHE A 331 -17.45 -12.02 1.35
N LYS A 332 -16.71 -12.46 0.34
CA LYS A 332 -17.23 -13.31 -0.74
C LYS A 332 -16.26 -14.43 -1.08
N ILE A 333 -16.78 -15.66 -1.05
CA ILE A 333 -16.15 -16.89 -1.53
C ILE A 333 -16.67 -17.15 -2.94
N ALA A 334 -15.76 -17.27 -3.90
CA ALA A 334 -16.07 -17.57 -5.29
C ALA A 334 -15.27 -18.79 -5.75
N THR A 335 -15.61 -19.36 -6.89
CA THR A 335 -14.67 -20.31 -7.52
C THR A 335 -13.36 -19.60 -7.85
N ASN A 336 -12.25 -20.34 -7.76
CA ASN A 336 -10.92 -19.80 -7.93
C ASN A 336 -10.79 -19.11 -9.30
N PRO A 337 -10.58 -17.78 -9.36
CA PRO A 337 -10.43 -17.06 -10.62
C PRO A 337 -9.03 -17.22 -11.23
N LEU A 338 -8.12 -17.95 -10.57
CA LEU A 338 -6.75 -18.23 -11.02
C LEU A 338 -6.42 -19.73 -10.89
N PRO A 339 -7.18 -20.63 -11.55
CA PRO A 339 -6.99 -22.07 -11.40
C PRO A 339 -5.60 -22.52 -11.84
N ASP A 340 -5.04 -21.93 -12.89
CA ASP A 340 -3.72 -22.31 -13.46
C ASP A 340 -2.52 -21.78 -12.64
N ILE A 341 -2.76 -21.01 -11.58
CA ILE A 341 -1.71 -20.37 -10.77
C ILE A 341 -1.87 -20.72 -9.29
N LYS A 342 -3.11 -20.95 -8.86
CA LYS A 342 -3.48 -21.35 -7.51
C LYS A 342 -4.20 -22.70 -7.56
N GLU A 343 -3.58 -23.66 -8.23
CA GLU A 343 -4.10 -25.00 -8.51
C GLU A 343 -4.57 -25.78 -7.27
N ARG A 344 -4.03 -25.46 -6.09
CA ARG A 344 -4.46 -26.08 -4.83
C ARG A 344 -5.88 -25.69 -4.42
N PHE A 345 -6.53 -24.69 -5.01
CA PHE A 345 -7.79 -24.18 -4.48
C PHE A 345 -8.90 -24.20 -5.52
N ASP A 346 -10.04 -24.78 -5.14
CA ASP A 346 -11.29 -24.74 -5.90
C ASP A 346 -12.06 -23.45 -5.63
N PHE A 347 -12.01 -22.98 -4.38
CA PHE A 347 -12.73 -21.82 -3.91
C PHE A 347 -11.83 -20.85 -3.16
N THR A 348 -12.03 -19.56 -3.41
CA THR A 348 -11.15 -18.52 -2.89
C THR A 348 -11.92 -17.30 -2.46
N LEU A 349 -11.34 -16.51 -1.55
CA LEU A 349 -11.82 -15.17 -1.32
C LEU A 349 -11.55 -14.27 -2.51
N VAL A 350 -12.56 -13.47 -2.87
CA VAL A 350 -12.48 -12.51 -3.96
C VAL A 350 -12.88 -11.11 -3.54
N ARG A 351 -12.24 -10.11 -4.15
CA ARG A 351 -12.46 -8.70 -3.86
C ARG A 351 -12.91 -7.97 -5.11
N ARG A 352 -13.96 -7.16 -4.98
CA ARG A 352 -14.44 -6.29 -6.06
C ARG A 352 -13.33 -5.33 -6.50
N THR A 353 -13.20 -5.16 -7.82
CA THR A 353 -12.16 -4.32 -8.43
C THR A 353 -12.63 -2.89 -8.61
N LEU A 354 -11.67 -2.00 -8.86
CA LEU A 354 -11.95 -0.59 -9.13
C LEU A 354 -12.35 -0.34 -10.59
N ALA A 355 -12.43 -1.38 -11.42
CA ALA A 355 -12.76 -1.25 -12.84
C ALA A 355 -14.28 -1.17 -13.05
N ALA A 356 -14.67 -0.35 -14.00
CA ALA A 356 -15.97 -0.24 -14.62
C ALA A 356 -15.79 0.02 -16.13
N PRO A 357 -16.81 -0.28 -16.97
CA PRO A 357 -16.67 -0.17 -18.41
C PRO A 357 -16.27 1.24 -18.86
N ASP A 358 -16.83 2.26 -18.21
CA ASP A 358 -16.67 3.68 -18.52
C ASP A 358 -15.53 4.38 -17.75
N ASN A 359 -14.61 3.65 -17.11
CA ASN A 359 -13.57 4.22 -16.22
C ASN A 359 -12.84 5.47 -16.77
N TRP A 360 -12.66 5.51 -18.09
CA TRP A 360 -11.86 6.50 -18.81
C TRP A 360 -12.71 7.56 -19.53
N ALA A 361 -14.02 7.63 -19.31
CA ALA A 361 -14.91 8.54 -20.05
C ALA A 361 -14.49 10.02 -19.93
N LYS A 362 -14.00 10.43 -18.75
CA LYS A 362 -13.47 11.79 -18.50
C LYS A 362 -12.15 12.09 -19.21
N TYR A 363 -11.48 11.05 -19.72
CA TYR A 363 -10.29 11.18 -20.55
C TYR A 363 -10.61 10.98 -22.04
N GLY A 364 -11.89 10.83 -22.43
CA GLY A 364 -12.27 10.72 -23.84
C GLY A 364 -12.36 9.28 -24.37
N VAL A 365 -12.41 8.29 -23.48
CA VAL A 365 -12.68 6.89 -23.81
C VAL A 365 -13.98 6.47 -23.14
N ASP A 366 -15.08 6.50 -23.89
CA ASP A 366 -16.44 6.27 -23.36
C ASP A 366 -16.59 4.91 -22.67
N GLU A 367 -16.02 3.86 -23.27
CA GLU A 367 -16.03 2.51 -22.72
C GLU A 367 -14.76 1.73 -23.11
N TYR A 368 -14.31 0.84 -22.24
CA TYR A 368 -13.27 -0.14 -22.55
C TYR A 368 -13.68 -1.05 -23.71
N ALA A 369 -12.81 -1.18 -24.72
CA ALA A 369 -13.06 -2.04 -25.88
C ALA A 369 -13.19 -3.54 -25.54
N ASN A 370 -12.61 -3.98 -24.42
CA ASN A 370 -12.56 -5.39 -24.02
C ASN A 370 -12.72 -5.52 -22.49
N PHE A 371 -13.73 -4.85 -21.92
CA PHE A 371 -13.96 -4.81 -20.48
C PHE A 371 -14.00 -6.21 -19.84
N ASP A 372 -14.66 -7.16 -20.49
CA ASP A 372 -14.92 -8.51 -19.99
C ASP A 372 -13.69 -9.42 -19.97
N ALA A 373 -12.53 -8.95 -20.45
CA ALA A 373 -11.28 -9.72 -20.41
C ALA A 373 -10.82 -10.14 -19.01
N PHE A 374 -11.30 -9.45 -17.96
CA PHE A 374 -11.05 -9.83 -16.57
C PHE A 374 -12.32 -9.71 -15.72
N PRO A 375 -12.47 -10.57 -14.70
CA PRO A 375 -13.57 -10.43 -13.76
C PRO A 375 -13.49 -9.12 -12.97
N THR A 376 -14.65 -8.65 -12.53
CA THR A 376 -14.82 -7.51 -11.63
C THR A 376 -14.62 -7.90 -10.16
N TYR A 377 -14.40 -9.20 -9.88
CA TYR A 377 -13.95 -9.75 -8.62
C TYR A 377 -12.65 -10.54 -8.84
N ASN A 378 -11.55 -10.13 -8.19
CA ASN A 378 -10.26 -10.82 -8.32
C ASN A 378 -9.97 -11.68 -7.09
N TYR A 379 -9.17 -12.74 -7.28
CA TYR A 379 -8.51 -13.45 -6.16
C TYR A 379 -7.90 -12.44 -5.19
N THR A 380 -8.13 -12.64 -3.89
CA THR A 380 -7.59 -11.77 -2.85
C THR A 380 -6.93 -12.55 -1.72
N SER A 381 -5.91 -11.93 -1.15
CA SER A 381 -5.24 -12.34 0.08
C SER A 381 -5.34 -11.20 1.10
N PRO A 382 -6.50 -11.03 1.77
CA PRO A 382 -6.67 -10.00 2.78
C PRO A 382 -5.62 -10.11 3.89
N HIS A 383 -5.08 -8.98 4.33
CA HIS A 383 -4.08 -8.91 5.40
C HIS A 383 -4.76 -8.64 6.75
N ASN A 384 -5.77 -9.44 7.12
CA ASN A 384 -6.57 -9.23 8.33
C ASN A 384 -6.82 -10.55 9.06
N LEU A 385 -5.80 -11.41 9.08
CA LEU A 385 -5.90 -12.78 9.51
C LEU A 385 -6.11 -12.86 11.02
N LEU A 386 -7.03 -13.71 11.44
CA LEU A 386 -7.27 -14.06 12.83
C LEU A 386 -7.07 -15.57 13.01
N ARG A 387 -6.62 -15.95 14.20
CA ARG A 387 -6.53 -17.38 14.58
C ARG A 387 -7.91 -18.04 14.52
N TRP A 388 -8.92 -17.35 15.02
CA TRP A 388 -10.32 -17.76 15.02
C TRP A 388 -11.19 -16.62 14.49
N THR A 389 -12.09 -16.94 13.59
CA THR A 389 -13.02 -16.00 12.96
C THR A 389 -14.46 -16.38 13.32
N SER A 390 -15.43 -15.53 12.98
CA SER A 390 -16.84 -15.90 13.10
C SER A 390 -17.20 -17.13 12.24
N ARG A 391 -16.44 -17.41 11.18
CA ARG A 391 -16.66 -18.57 10.29
C ARG A 391 -16.16 -19.89 10.88
N THR A 392 -15.16 -19.84 11.77
CA THR A 392 -14.51 -21.02 12.35
C THR A 392 -14.84 -21.25 13.82
N THR A 393 -15.50 -20.28 14.48
CA THR A 393 -15.95 -20.38 15.88
C THR A 393 -17.44 -20.69 15.91
N VAL A 394 -17.80 -21.91 16.30
CA VAL A 394 -19.20 -22.36 16.40
C VAL A 394 -19.60 -22.59 17.87
N GLU A 395 -20.90 -22.54 18.15
CA GLU A 395 -21.42 -22.87 19.48
C GLU A 395 -21.17 -24.34 19.85
N ALA A 396 -21.14 -24.64 21.15
CA ALA A 396 -20.92 -26.00 21.63
C ALA A 396 -21.98 -26.96 21.08
N GLY A 397 -21.53 -28.07 20.47
CA GLY A 397 -22.40 -29.08 19.86
C GLY A 397 -22.73 -28.83 18.38
N GLN A 398 -22.40 -27.67 17.82
CA GLN A 398 -22.55 -27.41 16.39
C GLN A 398 -21.43 -28.06 15.57
N SER A 399 -21.74 -28.39 14.32
CA SER A 399 -20.74 -28.90 13.37
C SER A 399 -19.82 -27.79 12.87
N CYS A 400 -18.63 -28.16 12.42
CA CYS A 400 -17.67 -27.21 11.84
C CYS A 400 -18.21 -26.47 10.60
N SER A 401 -19.22 -27.02 9.92
CA SER A 401 -19.85 -26.40 8.75
C SER A 401 -20.83 -25.29 9.09
N TYR A 402 -21.31 -25.20 10.34
CA TYR A 402 -22.47 -24.40 10.75
C TYR A 402 -22.39 -22.90 10.37
N ASN A 403 -21.22 -22.29 10.48
CA ASN A 403 -21.00 -20.87 10.19
C ASN A 403 -20.44 -20.57 8.80
N CYS A 404 -20.29 -21.58 7.94
CA CYS A 404 -19.72 -21.41 6.61
C CYS A 404 -20.61 -21.98 5.51
N HIS A 405 -21.00 -23.26 5.62
CA HIS A 405 -21.82 -23.91 4.60
C HIS A 405 -23.22 -23.32 4.57
N ILE A 406 -23.80 -23.27 3.38
CA ILE A 406 -25.18 -22.81 3.21
C ILE A 406 -26.11 -23.87 3.81
N ARG A 407 -27.14 -23.41 4.51
CA ARG A 407 -28.17 -24.25 5.13
C ARG A 407 -29.54 -23.61 5.00
N ASN A 408 -30.56 -24.43 4.77
CA ASN A 408 -31.94 -23.97 4.66
C ASN A 408 -32.64 -24.06 6.03
N ASP A 409 -32.78 -22.91 6.70
CA ASP A 409 -33.52 -22.79 7.95
C ASP A 409 -34.94 -22.28 7.64
N ASN A 410 -35.89 -23.21 7.45
CA ASN A 410 -37.31 -22.91 7.18
C ASN A 410 -37.54 -21.95 5.99
N GLY A 411 -36.85 -22.18 4.88
CA GLY A 411 -36.95 -21.36 3.67
C GLY A 411 -35.97 -20.17 3.64
N THR A 412 -35.17 -19.98 4.69
CA THR A 412 -34.10 -18.96 4.71
C THR A 412 -32.75 -19.63 4.50
N LEU A 413 -32.07 -19.29 3.40
CA LEU A 413 -30.72 -19.77 3.12
C LEU A 413 -29.69 -19.00 3.96
N VAL A 414 -29.34 -19.56 5.10
CA VAL A 414 -28.31 -19.02 6.00
C VAL A 414 -26.93 -19.24 5.36
N ASN A 415 -26.00 -18.30 5.59
CA ASN A 415 -24.65 -18.25 5.02
C ASN A 415 -24.57 -18.08 3.49
N LYS A 416 -25.69 -18.04 2.74
CA LYS A 416 -25.69 -17.76 1.29
C LYS A 416 -24.90 -16.49 0.96
N ASN A 417 -25.03 -15.46 1.80
CA ASN A 417 -24.35 -14.19 1.65
C ASN A 417 -22.81 -14.28 1.65
N LEU A 418 -22.21 -15.36 2.17
CA LEU A 418 -20.76 -15.58 2.17
C LEU A 418 -20.22 -15.94 0.79
N TYR A 419 -21.06 -16.44 -0.12
CA TYR A 419 -20.64 -16.88 -1.44
C TYR A 419 -21.04 -15.86 -2.50
N LEU A 420 -20.30 -15.84 -3.61
CA LEU A 420 -20.57 -14.98 -4.76
C LEU A 420 -21.48 -15.71 -5.76
N PHE A 421 -22.76 -15.34 -5.76
CA PHE A 421 -23.74 -15.78 -6.76
C PHE A 421 -23.86 -14.77 -7.89
N GLN A 422 -24.42 -15.18 -9.04
CA GLN A 422 -24.74 -14.26 -10.14
C GLN A 422 -25.67 -13.13 -9.69
N ASP A 423 -26.58 -13.39 -8.75
CA ASP A 423 -27.48 -12.37 -8.18
C ASP A 423 -26.75 -11.29 -7.36
N ASP A 424 -25.50 -11.52 -6.94
CA ASP A 424 -24.67 -10.50 -6.28
C ASP A 424 -24.01 -9.53 -7.27
N LEU A 425 -24.03 -9.84 -8.56
CA LEU A 425 -23.37 -9.07 -9.62
C LEU A 425 -24.30 -7.97 -10.14
N LEU A 426 -23.75 -6.78 -10.36
CA LEU A 426 -24.44 -5.74 -11.12
C LEU A 426 -24.58 -6.18 -12.59
N ASP A 427 -25.56 -5.64 -13.31
CA ASP A 427 -25.84 -6.09 -14.70
C ASP A 427 -24.62 -5.99 -15.62
N TRP A 428 -23.81 -4.94 -15.49
CA TRP A 428 -22.57 -4.75 -16.25
C TRP A 428 -21.40 -5.63 -15.77
N GLU A 429 -21.51 -6.28 -14.60
CA GLU A 429 -20.50 -7.21 -14.07
C GLU A 429 -20.73 -8.64 -14.56
N LYS A 430 -21.95 -8.99 -14.98
CA LYS A 430 -22.35 -10.37 -15.28
C LYS A 430 -21.50 -11.02 -16.36
N THR A 431 -21.28 -10.34 -17.49
CA THR A 431 -20.49 -10.91 -18.59
C THR A 431 -19.05 -11.20 -18.16
N ALA A 432 -18.42 -10.28 -17.43
CA ALA A 432 -17.04 -10.42 -16.94
C ALA A 432 -16.88 -11.45 -15.80
N SER A 433 -17.88 -11.62 -14.92
CA SER A 433 -17.72 -12.29 -13.62
C SER A 433 -18.57 -13.54 -13.41
N SER A 434 -19.58 -13.81 -14.23
CA SER A 434 -20.42 -15.01 -14.06
C SER A 434 -19.62 -16.33 -14.12
N GLY A 435 -18.48 -16.35 -14.82
CA GLY A 435 -17.61 -17.52 -14.88
C GLY A 435 -17.04 -17.94 -13.53
N ILE A 436 -16.92 -17.02 -12.57
CA ILE A 436 -16.30 -17.27 -11.26
C ILE A 436 -17.31 -17.40 -10.11
N THR A 437 -18.60 -17.21 -10.38
CA THR A 437 -19.64 -17.38 -9.35
C THR A 437 -19.84 -18.85 -9.00
N VAL A 438 -20.54 -19.11 -7.89
CA VAL A 438 -20.74 -20.45 -7.34
C VAL A 438 -22.02 -21.14 -7.83
N ASP A 439 -22.80 -20.49 -8.70
CA ASP A 439 -24.06 -21.00 -9.24
C ASP A 439 -23.86 -22.36 -9.92
N GLY A 440 -24.58 -23.39 -9.43
CA GLY A 440 -24.45 -24.77 -9.91
C GLY A 440 -23.14 -25.47 -9.56
N LYS A 441 -22.30 -24.87 -8.69
CA LYS A 441 -20.98 -25.41 -8.30
C LYS A 441 -20.87 -25.79 -6.82
N LEU A 442 -21.91 -25.51 -6.03
CA LEU A 442 -22.02 -25.98 -4.64
C LEU A 442 -22.87 -27.25 -4.58
N PRO A 443 -22.74 -28.09 -3.52
CA PRO A 443 -23.61 -29.25 -3.34
C PRO A 443 -25.09 -28.85 -3.34
N GLU A 444 -25.93 -29.58 -4.09
CA GLU A 444 -27.37 -29.31 -4.16
C GLU A 444 -28.02 -29.37 -2.77
N SER A 445 -27.55 -30.28 -1.91
CA SER A 445 -28.01 -30.44 -0.52
C SER A 445 -27.79 -29.23 0.39
N TRP A 446 -27.08 -28.19 -0.07
CA TRP A 446 -26.94 -26.94 0.67
C TRP A 446 -28.08 -25.95 0.40
N MET A 447 -28.86 -26.18 -0.66
CA MET A 447 -29.98 -25.34 -1.08
C MET A 447 -31.34 -25.91 -0.67
N ASP A 448 -31.38 -27.22 -0.41
CA ASP A 448 -32.54 -27.96 0.13
C ASP A 448 -32.69 -27.72 1.63
#